data_AF-A0A2W4R1X7-F1
#
_entry.id   AF-A0A2W4R1X7-F1
#
_cell.length_a   1.000
_cell.length_b   1.000
_cell.length_c   1.000
_cell.angle_alpha   90.00
_cell.angle_beta   90.00
_cell.angle_gamma   90.00
#
_symmetry.space_group_name_H-M   'P 1'
#
loop_
_entity.id
_entity.type
_entity.pdbx_description
1 polymer ?
#
loop_
_entity_poly.entity_id
_entity_poly.type
_entity_poly.pdbx_seq_one_letter_code
_entity_poly.pdbx_strand_id
1 'polypeptide(L)'
;MGASPKLIPLGYAFSDISVEMPKRSINFTDAMCKPWLGRWHRKETRVSLTSTQVGAIGENLLVNAVMKATDGRMSPFQPLADDDGLDVLFFDKLTGNSVAIQLKCRTRTLINRRTGKRGNRVHFQVRQATFNEARRAYLVAGLINPELTEFIVTWFIPMEHLPRIGLDIDGKWVIRPSKSASSTDRFFEYRCDTINELARRIVRACDANAGDSVLITKDATEEEDAPSLA
;
A
#
# COMPACT_ATOMS: atom_id res chain seq x y z
N MET A 1 36.09 -26.57 39.64
CA MET A 1 35.16 -27.01 38.58
C MET A 1 34.38 -25.80 38.12
N GLY A 2 34.79 -25.18 37.01
CA GLY A 2 34.12 -24.02 36.44
C GLY A 2 34.22 -24.15 34.93
N ALA A 3 33.13 -24.58 34.30
CA ALA A 3 33.05 -24.74 32.86
C ALA A 3 32.67 -23.39 32.22
N SER A 4 33.56 -22.88 31.38
CA SER A 4 33.29 -21.74 30.50
C SER A 4 32.18 -22.07 29.49
N PRO A 5 31.28 -21.13 29.17
CA PRO A 5 30.27 -21.35 28.15
C PRO A 5 30.92 -21.36 26.76
N LYS A 6 30.65 -22.44 26.01
CA LYS A 6 31.06 -22.60 24.61
C LYS A 6 30.27 -21.65 23.72
N LEU A 7 30.97 -20.75 23.03
CA LEU A 7 30.49 -20.04 21.85
C LEU A 7 30.22 -21.05 20.73
N ILE A 8 28.98 -21.10 20.24
CA ILE A 8 28.60 -21.81 19.02
C ILE A 8 28.54 -20.76 17.90
N PRO A 9 29.39 -20.83 16.86
CA PRO A 9 29.28 -19.93 15.73
C PRO A 9 28.20 -20.44 14.77
N LEU A 10 27.05 -19.78 14.74
CA LEU A 10 26.09 -19.92 13.63
C LEU A 10 26.58 -19.02 12.48
N GLY A 11 27.51 -19.56 11.70
CA GLY A 11 27.84 -19.02 10.40
C GLY A 11 26.69 -19.27 9.45
N TYR A 12 26.04 -18.21 8.97
CA TYR A 12 25.35 -18.23 7.69
C TYR A 12 26.16 -17.38 6.72
N ALA A 13 26.88 -18.10 5.87
CA ALA A 13 27.60 -17.55 4.73
C ALA A 13 26.59 -16.93 3.75
N PHE A 14 26.82 -15.66 3.40
CA PHE A 14 26.31 -15.10 2.16
C PHE A 14 27.00 -15.84 1.01
N SER A 15 26.29 -16.76 0.36
CA SER A 15 26.71 -17.30 -0.92
C SER A 15 26.20 -16.38 -2.02
N ASP A 16 27.16 -15.90 -2.82
CA ASP A 16 26.95 -15.21 -4.09
C ASP A 16 26.00 -16.01 -4.98
N ILE A 17 24.81 -15.46 -5.26
CA ILE A 17 23.96 -15.95 -6.35
C ILE A 17 24.55 -15.43 -7.66
N SER A 18 25.52 -16.17 -8.19
CA SER A 18 25.90 -16.10 -9.60
C SER A 18 24.86 -16.87 -10.41
N VAL A 19 24.03 -16.15 -11.18
CA VAL A 19 23.11 -16.77 -12.14
C VAL A 19 23.92 -17.17 -13.38
N GLU A 20 24.32 -18.44 -13.47
CA GLU A 20 24.85 -19.01 -14.71
C GLU A 20 23.77 -19.00 -15.80
N MET A 21 24.03 -18.27 -16.87
CA MET A 21 23.21 -18.34 -18.08
C MET A 21 23.51 -19.64 -18.85
N PRO A 22 22.48 -20.35 -19.36
CA PRO A 22 22.71 -21.52 -20.20
C PRO A 22 23.37 -21.11 -21.52
N LYS A 23 24.61 -21.57 -21.74
CA LYS A 23 25.30 -21.50 -23.02
C LYS A 23 24.58 -22.40 -24.03
N ARG A 24 23.70 -21.85 -24.85
CA ARG A 24 23.25 -22.52 -26.08
C ARG A 24 24.32 -22.37 -27.14
N SER A 25 25.12 -23.42 -27.34
CA SER A 25 25.93 -23.61 -28.54
C SER A 25 24.99 -23.90 -29.72
N ILE A 26 24.87 -22.96 -30.65
CA ILE A 26 24.27 -23.23 -31.95
C ILE A 26 25.45 -23.45 -32.91
N ASN A 27 25.60 -24.68 -33.38
CA ASN A 27 26.56 -25.03 -34.42
C ASN A 27 26.19 -24.27 -35.70
N PHE A 28 27.09 -23.40 -36.14
CA PHE A 28 26.98 -22.69 -37.41
C PHE A 28 27.71 -23.54 -38.47
N THR A 29 26.96 -24.38 -39.18
CA THR A 29 27.42 -24.92 -40.46
C THR A 29 26.65 -24.23 -41.56
N ASP A 30 27.42 -23.46 -42.33
CA ASP A 30 27.07 -22.86 -43.60
C ASP A 30 26.36 -23.85 -44.54
N ALA A 31 25.19 -23.46 -45.03
CA ALA A 31 24.61 -23.98 -46.25
C ALA A 31 23.75 -22.89 -46.91
N MET A 32 24.45 -21.99 -47.61
CA MET A 32 24.11 -21.32 -48.86
C MET A 32 22.67 -20.88 -49.20
N CYS A 33 22.60 -19.59 -49.55
CA CYS A 33 21.85 -19.00 -50.67
C CYS A 33 20.31 -18.95 -50.61
N LYS A 34 19.78 -17.77 -50.23
CA LYS A 34 19.06 -16.83 -51.12
C LYS A 34 18.57 -15.59 -50.34
N PRO A 35 18.73 -14.35 -50.85
CA PRO A 35 18.25 -13.15 -50.18
C PRO A 35 16.77 -12.92 -50.50
N TRP A 36 15.89 -13.50 -49.67
CA TRP A 36 14.50 -13.03 -49.58
C TRP A 36 14.41 -12.01 -48.46
N LEU A 37 14.46 -10.72 -48.83
CA LEU A 37 14.18 -9.57 -47.97
C LEU A 37 12.69 -9.51 -47.61
N GLY A 38 12.19 -10.55 -46.93
CA GLY A 38 10.96 -10.47 -46.14
C GLY A 38 11.33 -9.91 -44.77
N ARG A 39 11.18 -8.60 -44.58
CA ARG A 39 11.35 -7.94 -43.28
C ARG A 39 10.26 -8.45 -42.33
N TRP A 40 10.51 -9.58 -41.66
CA TRP A 40 9.68 -10.06 -40.56
C TRP A 40 9.82 -9.10 -39.38
N HIS A 41 9.05 -8.02 -39.39
CA HIS A 41 8.76 -7.28 -38.17
C HIS A 41 7.94 -8.23 -37.28
N ARG A 42 8.63 -9.01 -36.44
CA ARG A 42 8.01 -9.62 -35.27
C ARG A 42 7.53 -8.45 -34.41
N LYS A 43 6.26 -8.10 -34.57
CA LYS A 43 5.58 -7.12 -33.71
C LYS A 43 5.67 -7.71 -32.31
N GLU A 44 6.57 -7.18 -31.50
CA GLU A 44 6.76 -7.64 -30.13
C GLU A 44 5.45 -7.38 -29.38
N THR A 45 4.69 -8.45 -29.14
CA THR A 45 3.42 -8.37 -28.42
C THR A 45 3.72 -8.03 -26.97
N ARG A 46 3.79 -6.73 -26.65
CA ARG A 46 3.96 -6.28 -25.27
C ARG A 46 2.68 -6.55 -24.50
N VAL A 47 2.73 -7.49 -23.58
CA VAL A 47 1.67 -7.70 -22.60
C VAL A 47 1.66 -6.52 -21.64
N SER A 48 0.57 -5.77 -21.60
CA SER A 48 0.38 -4.70 -20.63
C SER A 48 0.05 -5.27 -19.25
N LEU A 49 0.54 -4.64 -18.19
CA LEU A 49 0.20 -5.01 -16.82
C LEU A 49 -1.32 -4.90 -16.60
N THR A 50 -1.88 -5.89 -15.89
CA THR A 50 -3.28 -5.88 -15.47
C THR A 50 -3.47 -4.91 -14.30
N SER A 51 -4.72 -4.51 -14.04
CA SER A 51 -5.05 -3.69 -12.86
C SER A 51 -4.66 -4.37 -11.54
N THR A 52 -4.75 -5.70 -11.48
CA THR A 52 -4.34 -6.50 -10.31
C THR A 52 -2.82 -6.42 -10.11
N GLN A 53 -2.05 -6.59 -11.18
CA GLN A 53 -0.58 -6.44 -11.10
C GLN A 53 -0.17 -5.03 -10.69
N VAL A 54 -0.84 -4.00 -11.22
CA VAL A 54 -0.62 -2.61 -10.80
C VAL A 54 -0.99 -2.39 -9.33
N GLY A 55 -2.05 -3.03 -8.85
CA GLY A 55 -2.45 -3.04 -7.43
C GLY A 55 -1.34 -3.61 -6.56
N ALA A 56 -0.91 -4.84 -6.84
CA ALA A 56 0.15 -5.53 -6.10
C ALA A 56 1.49 -4.75 -6.11
N ILE A 57 1.85 -4.13 -7.23
CA ILE A 57 3.04 -3.25 -7.28
C ILE A 57 2.84 -2.03 -6.37
N GLY A 58 1.66 -1.40 -6.42
CA GLY A 58 1.32 -0.28 -5.55
C GLY A 58 1.38 -0.61 -4.06
N GLU A 59 0.90 -1.79 -3.66
CA GLU A 59 0.97 -2.26 -2.27
C GLU A 59 2.41 -2.42 -1.80
N ASN A 60 3.24 -3.08 -2.60
CA ASN A 60 4.66 -3.23 -2.31
C ASN A 60 5.38 -1.88 -2.24
N LEU A 61 5.04 -0.93 -3.14
CA LEU A 61 5.57 0.43 -3.07
C LEU A 61 5.17 1.12 -1.77
N LEU A 62 3.89 1.04 -1.37
CA LEU A 62 3.41 1.65 -0.13
C LEU A 62 4.14 1.08 1.08
N VAL A 63 4.21 -0.24 1.20
CA VAL A 63 4.87 -0.94 2.30
C VAL A 63 6.34 -0.52 2.41
N ASN A 64 7.09 -0.63 1.32
CA ASN A 64 8.50 -0.27 1.29
C ASN A 64 8.73 1.21 1.63
N ALA A 65 7.87 2.08 1.10
CA ALA A 65 7.97 3.52 1.31
C ALA A 65 7.69 3.92 2.76
N VAL A 66 6.65 3.36 3.39
CA VAL A 66 6.31 3.63 4.79
C VAL A 66 7.36 3.05 5.74
N MET A 67 7.83 1.82 5.51
CA MET A 67 8.89 1.22 6.33
C MET A 67 10.15 2.08 6.31
N LYS A 68 10.58 2.53 5.12
CA LYS A 68 11.75 3.41 4.97
C LYS A 68 11.53 4.77 5.61
N ALA A 69 10.40 5.42 5.36
CA ALA A 69 10.11 6.77 5.87
C ALA A 69 9.93 6.84 7.39
N THR A 70 9.72 5.69 8.04
CA THR A 70 9.55 5.59 9.49
C THR A 70 10.75 4.95 10.18
N ASP A 71 11.88 4.80 9.47
CA ASP A 71 13.11 4.14 9.97
C ASP A 71 12.82 2.78 10.61
N GLY A 72 11.90 2.05 10.01
CA GLY A 72 11.47 0.74 10.48
C GLY A 72 10.58 0.75 11.72
N ARG A 73 10.04 1.89 12.20
CA ARG A 73 9.04 1.92 13.30
C ARG A 73 7.80 1.11 12.95
N MET A 74 7.31 1.23 11.71
CA MET A 74 6.10 0.55 11.25
C MET A 74 6.42 -0.82 10.65
N SER A 75 5.77 -1.87 11.16
CA SER A 75 5.84 -3.23 10.62
C SER A 75 4.58 -3.54 9.80
N PRO A 76 4.68 -3.87 8.50
CA PRO A 76 3.55 -4.25 7.66
C PRO A 76 3.14 -5.71 7.89
N PHE A 77 1.84 -5.97 7.83
CA PHE A 77 1.24 -7.29 7.79
C PHE A 77 0.20 -7.32 6.68
N GLN A 78 0.31 -8.29 5.77
CA GLN A 78 -0.65 -8.47 4.68
C GLN A 78 -1.66 -9.55 5.09
N PRO A 79 -2.97 -9.26 5.06
CA PRO A 79 -3.99 -10.28 5.25
C PRO A 79 -3.86 -11.37 4.19
N LEU A 80 -3.98 -12.65 4.60
CA LEU A 80 -3.99 -13.77 3.66
C LEU A 80 -5.34 -13.89 2.93
N ALA A 81 -6.43 -13.46 3.58
CA ALA A 81 -7.78 -13.47 3.03
C ALA A 81 -8.18 -12.04 2.60
N ASP A 82 -8.76 -11.92 1.40
CA ASP A 82 -9.23 -10.65 0.80
C ASP A 82 -10.73 -10.38 1.07
N ASP A 83 -11.31 -11.01 2.08
CA ASP A 83 -12.76 -10.95 2.31
C ASP A 83 -13.23 -9.55 2.74
N ASP A 84 -12.32 -8.79 3.35
CA ASP A 84 -12.62 -7.48 3.95
C ASP A 84 -12.08 -6.29 3.14
N GLY A 85 -11.42 -6.55 2.00
CA GLY A 85 -10.85 -5.53 1.14
C GLY A 85 -9.74 -4.70 1.79
N LEU A 86 -9.09 -5.23 2.83
CA LEU A 86 -7.91 -4.65 3.46
C LEU A 86 -6.66 -5.17 2.76
N ASP A 87 -5.77 -4.25 2.38
CA ASP A 87 -4.57 -4.61 1.62
C ASP A 87 -3.34 -4.69 2.55
N VAL A 88 -3.27 -3.87 3.61
CA VAL A 88 -2.16 -3.91 4.59
C VAL A 88 -2.60 -3.43 5.97
N LEU A 89 -2.07 -4.06 7.02
CA LEU A 89 -2.11 -3.59 8.39
C LEU A 89 -0.72 -3.14 8.82
N PHE A 90 -0.58 -1.88 9.23
CA PHE A 90 0.68 -1.40 9.80
C PHE A 90 0.60 -1.45 11.33
N PHE A 91 1.50 -2.21 11.93
CA PHE A 91 1.71 -2.25 13.37
C PHE A 91 2.81 -1.27 13.76
N ASP A 92 2.51 -0.38 14.69
CA ASP A 92 3.48 0.54 15.27
C ASP A 92 4.21 -0.14 16.43
N LYS A 93 5.50 -0.43 16.24
CA LYS A 93 6.31 -1.10 17.26
C LYS A 93 6.54 -0.27 18.52
N LEU A 94 6.34 1.04 18.48
CA LEU A 94 6.53 1.89 19.67
C LEU A 94 5.30 1.92 20.56
N THR A 95 4.10 1.99 19.96
CA THR A 95 2.85 2.13 20.73
C THR A 95 2.09 0.81 20.88
N GLY A 96 2.40 -0.21 20.09
CA GLY A 96 1.65 -1.47 20.05
C GLY A 96 0.32 -1.38 19.30
N ASN A 97 -0.01 -0.21 18.75
CA ASN A 97 -1.24 -0.01 17.99
C ASN A 97 -1.07 -0.42 16.53
N SER A 98 -2.20 -0.58 15.85
CA SER A 98 -2.21 -0.82 14.41
C SER A 98 -3.18 0.09 13.67
N VAL A 99 -2.92 0.24 12.37
CA VAL A 99 -3.83 0.90 11.44
C VAL A 99 -4.05 0.00 10.23
N ALA A 100 -5.32 -0.26 9.95
CA ALA A 100 -5.74 -1.04 8.78
C ALA A 100 -5.88 -0.11 7.57
N ILE A 101 -5.31 -0.51 6.44
CA ILE A 101 -5.30 0.27 5.20
C ILE A 101 -5.85 -0.56 4.04
N GLN A 102 -6.77 0.06 3.30
CA GLN A 102 -7.13 -0.31 1.94
C GLN A 102 -6.39 0.62 0.97
N LEU A 103 -5.69 0.06 -0.01
CA LEU A 103 -5.00 0.77 -1.07
C LEU A 103 -5.79 0.69 -2.39
N LYS A 104 -5.90 1.83 -3.07
CA LYS A 104 -6.35 1.86 -4.47
C LYS A 104 -5.38 2.70 -5.29
N CYS A 105 -4.76 2.07 -6.28
CA CYS A 105 -3.76 2.71 -7.14
C CYS A 105 -4.26 2.92 -8.56
N ARG A 106 -3.80 4.00 -9.19
CA ARG A 106 -4.02 4.30 -10.61
C ARG A 106 -2.73 4.87 -11.20
N THR A 107 -2.51 4.62 -12.49
CA THR A 107 -1.39 5.23 -13.26
C THR A 107 -1.86 6.36 -14.17
N ARG A 108 -3.17 6.63 -14.21
CA ARG A 108 -3.79 7.53 -15.20
C ARG A 108 -4.91 8.34 -14.56
N THR A 109 -4.99 9.61 -14.97
CA THR A 109 -6.12 10.51 -14.68
C THR A 109 -7.25 10.34 -15.69
N LEU A 110 -8.42 10.88 -15.41
CA LEU A 110 -9.56 10.91 -16.32
C LEU A 110 -9.25 11.73 -17.58
N ILE A 111 -9.78 11.27 -18.71
CA ILE A 111 -9.76 12.03 -19.97
C ILE A 111 -10.85 13.10 -19.91
N ASN A 112 -10.50 14.32 -20.28
CA ASN A 112 -11.48 15.37 -20.51
C ASN A 112 -12.16 15.11 -21.86
N ARG A 113 -13.47 14.80 -21.83
CA ARG A 113 -14.26 14.45 -23.02
C ARG A 113 -14.23 15.52 -24.12
N ARG A 114 -14.14 16.80 -23.76
CA ARG A 114 -14.13 17.91 -24.71
C ARG A 114 -12.80 18.05 -25.46
N THR A 115 -11.68 17.77 -24.78
CA THR A 115 -10.34 18.01 -25.34
C THR A 115 -9.60 16.74 -25.76
N GLY A 116 -10.08 15.56 -25.35
CA GLY A 116 -9.39 14.28 -25.55
C GLY A 116 -8.11 14.12 -24.73
N LYS A 117 -7.69 15.15 -23.98
CA LYS A 117 -6.46 15.15 -23.18
C LYS A 117 -6.74 14.65 -21.75
N ARG A 118 -5.70 14.09 -21.12
CA ARG A 118 -5.74 13.70 -19.70
C ARG A 118 -5.87 14.95 -18.83
N GLY A 119 -6.87 14.96 -17.94
CA GLY A 119 -7.08 16.02 -16.95
C GLY A 119 -6.31 15.79 -15.66
N ASN A 120 -6.72 16.47 -14.59
CA ASN A 120 -6.08 16.34 -13.27
C ASN A 120 -6.81 15.39 -12.31
N ARG A 121 -8.05 15.02 -12.59
CA ARG A 121 -8.84 14.14 -11.69
C ARG A 121 -8.45 12.68 -11.86
N VAL A 122 -8.13 12.01 -10.77
CA VAL A 122 -7.95 10.55 -10.72
C VAL A 122 -9.28 9.92 -10.33
N HIS A 123 -9.55 8.67 -10.68
CA HIS A 123 -10.81 8.00 -10.38
C HIS A 123 -10.58 6.73 -9.57
N PHE A 124 -11.15 6.69 -8.36
CA PHE A 124 -11.12 5.55 -7.48
C PHE A 124 -12.55 5.13 -7.10
N GLN A 125 -12.70 3.84 -6.81
CA GLN A 125 -13.96 3.24 -6.39
C GLN A 125 -13.68 2.35 -5.19
N VAL A 126 -14.51 2.45 -4.16
CA VAL A 126 -14.55 1.56 -3.00
C VAL A 126 -15.93 0.92 -2.96
N ARG A 127 -16.00 -0.41 -2.80
CA ARG A 127 -17.28 -1.11 -2.72
C ARG A 127 -17.92 -0.81 -1.36
N GLN A 128 -19.22 -0.54 -1.34
CA GLN A 128 -19.95 -0.37 -0.07
C GLN A 128 -20.01 -1.68 0.73
N ALA A 129 -19.99 -2.84 0.05
CA ALA A 129 -19.96 -4.15 0.73
C ALA A 129 -18.72 -4.36 1.61
N THR A 130 -17.59 -3.72 1.29
CA THR A 130 -16.35 -3.77 2.10
C THR A 130 -16.25 -2.58 3.05
N PHE A 131 -17.22 -1.66 3.03
CA PHE A 131 -17.24 -0.52 3.94
C PHE A 131 -17.83 -0.96 5.28
N ASN A 132 -17.08 -0.69 6.34
CA ASN A 132 -17.54 -0.87 7.71
C ASN A 132 -17.04 0.30 8.55
N GLU A 133 -17.96 1.12 9.02
CA GLU A 133 -17.67 2.32 9.81
C GLU A 133 -16.95 1.98 11.14
N ALA A 134 -17.25 0.84 11.74
CA ALA A 134 -16.63 0.41 12.99
C ALA A 134 -15.16 -0.01 12.84
N ARG A 135 -14.67 -0.26 11.62
CA ARG A 135 -13.34 -0.88 11.39
C ARG A 135 -12.14 0.06 11.55
N ARG A 136 -12.32 1.34 11.89
CA ARG A 136 -11.23 2.34 12.04
C ARG A 136 -10.15 2.23 10.95
N ALA A 137 -10.58 1.90 9.73
CA ALA A 137 -9.71 1.64 8.59
C ALA A 137 -9.52 2.91 7.76
N TYR A 138 -8.45 2.95 6.98
CA TYR A 138 -8.12 4.08 6.13
C TYR A 138 -7.99 3.65 4.67
N LEU A 139 -8.44 4.50 3.76
CA LEU A 139 -8.18 4.40 2.34
C LEU A 139 -6.92 5.21 2.01
N VAL A 140 -5.93 4.56 1.42
CA VAL A 140 -4.87 5.22 0.65
C VAL A 140 -5.27 5.18 -0.82
N ALA A 141 -5.57 6.33 -1.40
CA ALA A 141 -5.75 6.48 -2.83
C ALA A 141 -4.46 7.03 -3.45
N GLY A 142 -3.84 6.29 -4.36
CA GLY A 142 -2.52 6.64 -4.91
C GLY A 142 -2.54 6.84 -6.42
N LEU A 143 -1.96 7.95 -6.89
CA LEU A 143 -1.55 8.10 -8.28
C LEU A 143 -0.08 7.74 -8.39
N ILE A 144 0.23 6.68 -9.13
CA ILE A 144 1.59 6.20 -9.37
C ILE A 144 2.06 6.72 -10.74
N ASN A 145 3.35 6.99 -10.87
CA ASN A 145 3.95 7.29 -12.18
C ASN A 145 3.79 6.12 -13.18
N PRO A 146 3.85 6.38 -14.49
CA PRO A 146 3.72 5.33 -15.51
C PRO A 146 4.74 4.19 -15.38
N GLU A 147 5.90 4.47 -14.82
CA GLU A 147 7.01 3.53 -14.60
C GLU A 147 6.81 2.64 -13.38
N LEU A 148 5.78 2.91 -12.57
CA LEU A 148 5.45 2.16 -11.36
C LEU A 148 6.57 2.12 -10.32
N THR A 149 7.28 3.24 -10.16
CA THR A 149 8.40 3.36 -9.22
C THR A 149 8.10 4.28 -8.04
N GLU A 150 7.15 5.22 -8.18
CA GLU A 150 6.83 6.16 -7.12
C GLU A 150 5.38 6.66 -7.17
N PHE A 151 4.89 7.12 -6.02
CA PHE A 151 3.63 7.85 -5.95
C PHE A 151 3.86 9.31 -6.33
N ILE A 152 3.13 9.78 -7.33
CA ILE A 152 3.06 11.21 -7.70
C ILE A 152 2.32 12.00 -6.61
N VAL A 153 1.25 11.43 -6.07
CA VAL A 153 0.44 12.00 -4.99
C VAL A 153 -0.39 10.88 -4.36
N THR A 154 -0.63 10.99 -3.06
CA THR A 154 -1.55 10.11 -2.35
C THR A 154 -2.61 10.91 -1.59
N TRP A 155 -3.71 10.24 -1.24
CA TRP A 155 -4.72 10.76 -0.32
C TRP A 155 -4.93 9.71 0.77
N PHE A 156 -4.79 10.13 2.03
CA PHE A 156 -5.00 9.31 3.22
C PHE A 156 -6.33 9.70 3.85
N ILE A 157 -7.35 8.84 3.67
CA ILE A 157 -8.75 9.14 3.95
C ILE A 157 -9.26 8.15 5.00
N PRO A 158 -9.73 8.59 6.17
CA PRO A 158 -10.48 7.73 7.08
C PRO A 158 -11.70 7.13 6.36
N MET A 159 -11.90 5.81 6.44
CA MET A 159 -12.98 5.15 5.69
C MET A 159 -14.35 5.74 6.05
N GLU A 160 -14.60 6.04 7.32
CA GLU A 160 -15.81 6.70 7.85
C GLU A 160 -16.15 8.03 7.15
N HIS A 161 -15.19 8.70 6.50
CA HIS A 161 -15.45 9.93 5.76
C HIS A 161 -16.00 9.67 4.34
N LEU A 162 -15.88 8.45 3.80
CA LEU A 162 -16.28 8.13 2.43
C LEU A 162 -17.76 8.44 2.12
N PRO A 163 -18.74 8.13 3.00
CA PRO A 163 -20.13 8.49 2.76
C PRO A 163 -20.36 10.01 2.60
N ARG A 164 -19.55 10.83 3.27
CA ARG A 164 -19.64 12.29 3.22
C ARG A 164 -18.97 12.89 1.98
N ILE A 165 -17.81 12.36 1.58
CA ILE A 165 -16.98 12.99 0.53
C ILE A 165 -17.12 12.33 -0.84
N GLY A 166 -17.52 11.06 -0.88
CA GLY A 166 -17.70 10.27 -2.10
C GLY A 166 -19.04 10.52 -2.78
N LEU A 167 -19.14 10.06 -4.03
CA LEU A 167 -20.41 9.91 -4.73
C LEU A 167 -20.89 8.47 -4.55
N ASP A 168 -22.15 8.29 -4.16
CA ASP A 168 -22.79 6.98 -4.20
C ASP A 168 -23.18 6.63 -5.64
N ILE A 169 -22.57 5.59 -6.20
CA ILE A 169 -22.87 5.10 -7.55
C ILE A 169 -22.81 3.57 -7.56
N ASP A 170 -23.93 2.92 -7.85
CA ASP A 170 -24.05 1.46 -8.04
C ASP A 170 -23.42 0.64 -6.90
N GLY A 171 -23.73 1.00 -5.65
CA GLY A 171 -23.20 0.31 -4.46
C GLY A 171 -21.70 0.56 -4.22
N LYS A 172 -21.18 1.69 -4.71
CA LYS A 172 -19.77 2.07 -4.56
C LYS A 172 -19.65 3.54 -4.17
N TRP A 173 -18.71 3.80 -3.27
CA TRP A 173 -18.20 5.14 -3.04
C TRP A 173 -17.17 5.49 -4.12
N VAL A 174 -17.50 6.49 -4.93
CA VAL A 174 -16.65 7.00 -6.00
C VAL A 174 -16.01 8.32 -5.59
N ILE A 175 -14.69 8.36 -5.55
CA ILE A 175 -13.92 9.58 -5.27
C ILE A 175 -13.11 10.00 -6.50
N ARG A 176 -13.00 11.31 -6.71
CA ARG A 176 -12.33 11.88 -7.89
C ARG A 176 -11.38 13.03 -7.54
N PRO A 177 -10.34 12.78 -6.72
CA PRO A 177 -9.42 13.83 -6.29
C PRO A 177 -8.57 14.36 -7.44
N SER A 178 -8.20 15.62 -7.37
CA SER A 178 -7.33 16.28 -8.36
C SER A 178 -5.86 16.19 -7.98
N LYS A 179 -5.01 15.76 -8.92
CA LYS A 179 -3.55 15.77 -8.73
C LYS A 179 -2.93 17.16 -8.74
N SER A 180 -3.65 18.21 -9.14
CA SER A 180 -3.13 19.59 -9.17
C SER A 180 -2.70 20.04 -7.78
N ALA A 181 -1.48 20.57 -7.63
CA ALA A 181 -0.98 21.07 -6.34
C ALA A 181 -1.81 22.26 -5.81
N SER A 182 -2.37 23.05 -6.71
CA SER A 182 -3.26 24.18 -6.39
C SER A 182 -4.74 23.79 -6.23
N SER A 183 -5.07 22.50 -6.19
CA SER A 183 -6.46 22.07 -6.06
C SER A 183 -7.00 22.37 -4.66
N THR A 184 -8.13 23.05 -4.58
CA THR A 184 -8.91 23.25 -3.34
C THR A 184 -10.18 22.40 -3.35
N ASP A 185 -10.13 21.24 -4.01
CA ASP A 185 -11.26 20.31 -3.98
C ASP A 185 -11.45 19.71 -2.57
N ARG A 186 -12.60 19.06 -2.35
CA ARG A 186 -12.94 18.44 -1.06
C ARG A 186 -11.95 17.37 -0.57
N PHE A 187 -11.02 16.94 -1.42
CA PHE A 187 -10.01 15.95 -1.09
C PHE A 187 -8.68 16.57 -0.67
N PHE A 188 -8.55 17.90 -0.74
CA PHE A 188 -7.33 18.63 -0.39
C PHE A 188 -6.84 18.28 1.02
N GLU A 189 -7.73 18.21 2.01
CA GLU A 189 -7.37 17.93 3.40
C GLU A 189 -6.75 16.54 3.60
N TYR A 190 -7.07 15.58 2.73
CA TYR A 190 -6.54 14.21 2.80
C TYR A 190 -5.26 14.01 1.99
N ARG A 191 -4.89 15.00 1.17
CA ARG A 191 -3.76 14.93 0.25
C ARG A 191 -2.45 14.82 1.04
N CYS A 192 -1.57 13.93 0.58
CA CYS A 192 -0.17 13.86 0.99
C CYS A 192 0.69 14.06 -0.26
N ASP A 193 1.49 15.12 -0.27
CA ASP A 193 2.35 15.44 -1.41
C ASP A 193 3.64 14.61 -1.42
N THR A 194 4.00 14.02 -0.28
CA THR A 194 5.19 13.19 -0.13
C THR A 194 4.91 11.92 0.65
N ILE A 195 5.74 10.90 0.44
CA ILE A 195 5.71 9.67 1.26
C ILE A 195 5.95 9.97 2.73
N ASN A 196 6.87 10.88 3.06
CA ASN A 196 7.13 11.25 4.45
C ASN A 196 5.91 11.88 5.12
N GLU A 197 5.12 12.64 4.38
CA GLU A 197 3.84 13.13 4.88
C GLU A 197 2.84 12.00 5.11
N LEU A 198 2.68 11.10 4.14
CA LEU A 198 1.80 9.93 4.26
C LEU A 198 2.19 9.09 5.49
N ALA A 199 3.46 8.75 5.63
CA ALA A 199 3.99 7.98 6.75
C ALA A 199 3.73 8.66 8.10
N ARG A 200 3.94 9.98 8.19
CA ARG A 200 3.60 10.75 9.40
C ARG A 200 2.11 10.70 9.72
N ARG A 201 1.22 10.74 8.72
CA ARG A 201 -0.24 10.62 8.95
C ARG A 201 -0.65 9.22 9.38
N ILE A 202 -0.03 8.17 8.82
CA ILE A 202 -0.22 6.78 9.25
C ILE A 202 0.19 6.60 10.72
N VAL A 203 1.37 7.12 11.09
CA VAL A 203 1.84 7.10 12.49
C VAL A 203 0.86 7.83 13.42
N ARG A 204 0.41 9.03 13.04
CA ARG A 204 -0.58 9.78 13.84
C ARG A 204 -1.91 9.04 14.00
N ALA A 205 -2.34 8.30 12.98
CA ALA A 205 -3.53 7.46 13.08
C ALA A 205 -3.35 6.33 14.11
N CYS A 206 -2.18 5.72 14.18
CA CYS A 206 -1.85 4.75 15.24
C CYS A 206 -1.82 5.40 16.62
N ASP A 207 -1.22 6.58 16.76
CA ASP A 207 -1.13 7.31 18.02
C ASP A 207 -2.53 7.73 18.54
N ALA A 208 -3.42 8.18 17.65
CA ALA A 208 -4.79 8.55 17.99
C ALA A 208 -5.60 7.34 18.50
N ASN A 209 -5.38 6.15 17.92
CA ASN A 209 -5.99 4.91 18.39
C ASN A 209 -5.53 4.53 19.81
N ALA A 210 -4.33 4.97 20.24
CA ALA A 210 -3.84 4.74 21.60
C ALA A 210 -4.68 5.47 22.66
N GLY A 211 -5.10 6.71 22.36
CA GLY A 211 -5.79 7.60 23.31
C GLY A 211 -7.13 7.06 23.81
N ASP A 212 -7.86 6.32 22.98
CA ASP A 212 -9.14 5.73 23.36
C ASP A 212 -9.00 4.48 24.23
N SER A 213 -7.88 3.75 24.13
CA SER A 213 -7.67 2.50 24.85
C SER A 213 -7.36 2.70 26.35
N VAL A 214 -6.87 3.88 26.74
CA VAL A 214 -6.52 4.21 28.13
C VAL A 214 -7.75 4.47 28.99
N LEU A 215 -8.90 4.83 28.41
CA LEU A 215 -10.12 5.14 29.15
C LEU A 215 -10.90 3.91 29.64
N ILE A 216 -10.60 2.70 29.14
CA ILE A 216 -11.32 1.47 29.53
C ILE A 216 -10.72 0.79 30.78
N THR A 217 -9.51 1.18 31.20
CA THR A 217 -8.81 0.50 32.34
C THR A 217 -8.92 1.22 33.68
N LYS A 218 -9.59 2.39 33.76
CA LYS A 218 -9.68 3.17 35.01
C LYS A 218 -10.87 2.87 35.91
N ASP A 219 -11.83 2.04 35.49
CA ASP A 219 -13.08 1.83 36.24
C ASP A 219 -13.17 0.45 36.93
N ALA A 220 -12.04 -0.25 37.12
CA ALA A 220 -12.04 -1.59 37.71
C ALA A 220 -11.07 -1.75 38.90
N THR A 221 -11.05 -0.79 39.82
CA THR A 221 -10.64 -1.03 41.21
C THR A 221 -11.21 0.08 42.08
N GLU A 222 -12.28 -0.22 42.82
CA GLU A 222 -12.54 0.22 44.21
C GLU A 222 -13.95 -0.22 44.61
N GLU A 223 -14.06 -1.31 45.38
CA GLU A 223 -14.97 -1.32 46.52
C GLU A 223 -14.39 -2.25 47.60
N GLU A 224 -13.84 -1.59 48.63
CA GLU A 224 -13.37 -2.13 49.91
C GLU A 224 -14.54 -2.64 50.77
N ASP A 225 -14.26 -3.72 51.47
CA ASP A 225 -14.62 -4.02 52.86
C ASP A 225 -15.99 -3.57 53.41
N ALA A 226 -16.89 -4.55 53.56
CA ALA A 226 -17.91 -4.53 54.59
C ALA A 226 -17.44 -5.35 55.81
N PRO A 227 -17.51 -4.80 57.04
CA PRO A 227 -17.00 -5.47 58.23
C PRO A 227 -17.94 -6.57 58.73
N SER A 228 -17.34 -7.55 59.41
CA SER A 228 -18.04 -8.60 60.16
C SER A 228 -18.58 -8.09 61.51
N LEU A 229 -19.41 -8.94 62.14
CA LEU A 229 -19.99 -8.92 63.50
C LEU A 229 -21.45 -8.39 63.52
N ALA A 230 -22.43 -9.04 64.15
CA ALA A 230 -22.50 -10.24 64.99
C ALA A 230 -23.93 -10.81 64.94
#